data_AF-A0A2T4IBW4-F1
#
_entry.id   AF-A0A2T4IBW4-F1
#
_cell.length_a   1.000
_cell.length_b   1.000
_cell.length_c   1.000
_cell.angle_alpha   90.00
_cell.angle_beta   90.00
_cell.angle_gamma   90.00
#
_symmetry.space_group_name_H-M   'P 1'
#
loop_
_entity.id
_entity.type
_entity.pdbx_description
1 polymer ?
#
loop_
_entity_poly.entity_id
_entity_poly.type
_entity_poly.pdbx_seq_one_letter_code
_entity_poly.pdbx_strand_id
1 'polypeptide(L)' 'MGNEVVMFGLTLEEFESLALKVGFTVLILYMLFIIGNLAKESKAGKYGAMWMFIGLGLGFVGFVSKALIQKLMGIE' A
#
# COMPACT_ATOMS: atom_id res chain seq x y z
N MET A 1 28.21 6.01 14.59
CA MET A 1 28.85 6.42 13.33
C MET A 1 27.74 6.91 12.40
N GLY A 2 27.73 8.21 12.09
CA GLY A 2 26.98 8.79 10.98
C GLY A 2 25.50 9.09 11.18
N ASN A 3 25.12 9.85 12.23
CA ASN A 3 23.83 10.54 12.23
C ASN A 3 24.04 11.98 11.78
N GLU A 4 24.06 12.19 10.47
CA GLU A 4 24.14 13.53 9.88
C GLU A 4 23.40 13.59 8.55
N VAL A 5 22.07 13.50 8.61
CA VAL A 5 21.18 14.13 7.61
C VAL A 5 19.95 14.69 8.32
N VAL A 6 20.08 15.92 8.83
CA VAL A 6 18.98 16.79 9.26
C VAL A 6 18.36 17.44 8.02
N MET A 7 17.49 16.71 7.29
CA MET A 7 16.72 17.35 6.20
C MET A 7 15.50 18.12 6.75
N PHE A 8 14.94 17.71 7.91
CA PHE A 8 13.75 18.35 8.51
C PHE A 8 13.64 18.22 10.06
N GLY A 9 14.73 17.92 10.78
CA GLY A 9 14.70 17.76 12.25
C GLY A 9 14.17 16.42 12.77
N LEU A 10 14.00 15.44 11.90
CA LEU A 10 13.70 14.03 12.22
C LEU A 10 14.98 13.18 12.18
N THR A 11 15.04 12.12 12.97
CA THR A 11 16.11 11.13 12.86
C THR A 11 16.01 10.37 11.53
N LEU A 12 17.15 9.85 11.05
CA LEU A 12 17.21 9.12 9.78
C LEU A 12 16.26 7.90 9.78
N GLU A 13 16.16 7.22 10.92
CA GLU A 13 15.27 6.07 11.13
C GLU A 13 13.78 6.45 11.04
N GLU A 14 13.38 7.56 11.65
CA GLU A 14 12.00 8.05 11.59
C GLU A 14 11.61 8.50 10.17
N PHE A 15 12.52 9.19 9.49
CA PHE A 15 12.28 9.62 8.11
C PHE A 15 12.19 8.42 7.16
N GLU A 16 13.05 7.42 7.32
CA GLU A 16 13.01 6.19 6.52
C GLU A 16 11.70 5.42 6.74
N SER A 17 11.27 5.25 7.99
CA SER A 17 10.00 4.61 8.33
C SER A 17 8.80 5.37 7.76
N LEU A 18 8.80 6.71 7.87
CA LEU A 18 7.75 7.56 7.32
C LEU A 18 7.71 7.48 5.79
N ALA A 19 8.88 7.57 5.14
CA ALA A 19 9.01 7.49 3.69
C ALA A 19 8.57 6.13 3.15
N LEU A 20 8.94 5.02 3.82
CA LEU A 20 8.47 3.68 3.50
C LEU A 20 6.96 3.57 3.65
N LYS A 21 6.39 4.04 4.76
CA LYS A 21 4.95 3.98 5.01
C LYS A 21 4.17 4.79 3.97
N VAL A 22 4.59 6.01 3.69
CA VAL A 22 3.93 6.89 2.71
C VAL A 22 4.12 6.36 1.29
N GLY A 23 5.35 6.04 0.90
CA GLY A 23 5.67 5.53 -0.43
C GLY A 23 4.93 4.24 -0.74
N PHE A 24 4.91 3.31 0.20
CA PHE A 24 4.19 2.04 0.05
C PHE A 24 2.67 2.24 -0.01
N THR A 25 2.11 3.12 0.82
CA THR A 25 0.67 3.43 0.81
C THR A 25 0.23 4.03 -0.53
N VAL A 26 1.01 4.96 -1.08
CA VAL A 26 0.77 5.56 -2.40
C VAL A 26 0.85 4.50 -3.50
N LEU A 27 1.81 3.57 -3.41
CA LEU A 27 1.97 2.48 -4.37
C LEU A 27 0.76 1.54 -4.40
N ILE A 28 0.23 1.13 -3.24
CA ILE A 28 -0.99 0.30 -3.16
C ILE A 28 -2.19 1.03 -3.77
N LEU A 29 -2.36 2.32 -3.43
CA LEU A 29 -3.44 3.15 -3.98
C LEU A 29 -3.36 3.24 -5.51
N TYR A 30 -2.16 3.41 -6.05
CA TYR A 30 -1.94 3.43 -7.50
C TYR A 30 -2.24 2.07 -8.14
N MET A 31 -1.90 0.97 -7.48
CA MET A 31 -2.22 -0.38 -7.95
C MET A 31 -3.74 -0.61 -8.02
N LEU A 32 -4.48 -0.16 -6.99
CA LEU A 32 -5.95 -0.17 -6.98
C LEU A 32 -6.56 0.66 -8.12
N PHE A 33 -5.98 1.84 -8.39
CA PHE A 33 -6.40 2.69 -9.51
C PHE A 33 -6.21 2.00 -10.86
N ILE A 34 -5.06 1.35 -11.08
CA ILE A 34 -4.79 0.59 -12.30
C ILE A 34 -5.76 -0.58 -12.45
N ILE A 35 -6.03 -1.34 -11.38
CA ILE A 35 -7.00 -2.45 -11.43
C ILE A 35 -8.39 -1.93 -11.83
N GLY A 36 -8.80 -0.78 -11.29
CA GLY A 36 -10.05 -0.11 -11.67
C GLY A 36 -10.06 0.30 -13.15
N ASN A 37 -8.97 0.87 -13.64
CA ASN A 37 -8.86 1.25 -15.05
C ASN A 37 -8.85 0.02 -15.98
N LEU A 38 -8.11 -1.02 -15.62
CA LEU A 38 -8.04 -2.29 -16.36
C LEU A 38 -9.40 -2.99 -16.39
N ALA A 39 -10.18 -2.92 -15.31
CA ALA A 39 -11.53 -3.45 -15.26
C ALA A 39 -12.48 -2.75 -16.24
N LYS A 40 -12.34 -1.42 -16.40
CA LYS A 40 -13.10 -0.64 -17.37
C LYS A 40 -12.65 -0.92 -18.80
N GLU A 41 -11.33 -0.98 -19.04
CA GLU A 41 -10.75 -1.16 -20.37
C GLU A 41 -10.96 -2.58 -20.91
N SER A 42 -10.87 -3.59 -20.03
CA SER A 42 -11.06 -5.00 -20.40
C SER A 42 -12.51 -5.36 -20.76
N LYS A 43 -13.47 -4.41 -20.71
CA LYS A 43 -14.93 -4.66 -20.80
C LYS A 43 -15.36 -5.86 -19.96
N ALA A 44 -14.63 -6.08 -18.86
CA ALA A 44 -14.91 -7.18 -17.97
C ALA A 44 -16.28 -6.87 -17.37
N GLY A 45 -17.30 -7.62 -17.81
CA GLY A 45 -18.63 -7.48 -17.28
C GLY A 45 -18.62 -7.65 -15.76
N LYS A 46 -19.79 -7.51 -15.13
CA LYS A 46 -20.00 -7.63 -13.68
C LYS A 46 -19.20 -8.78 -13.03
N TYR A 47 -19.15 -9.93 -13.70
CA TYR A 47 -18.41 -11.11 -13.24
C TYR A 47 -16.90 -11.03 -13.44
N GLY A 48 -16.41 -10.43 -14.52
CA GLY A 48 -14.97 -10.29 -14.77
C GLY A 48 -14.31 -9.28 -13.84
N ALA A 49 -14.98 -8.17 -13.52
CA ALA A 49 -14.52 -7.21 -12.52
C ALA A 49 -14.46 -7.85 -11.11
N MET A 50 -15.43 -8.69 -10.76
CA MET A 50 -15.43 -9.44 -9.49
C MET A 50 -14.21 -10.36 -9.39
N TRP A 51 -13.92 -11.15 -10.42
CA TRP A 51 -12.77 -12.05 -10.43
C TRP A 51 -11.44 -11.33 -10.49
N MET A 52 -11.35 -10.17 -11.15
CA MET A 52 -10.14 -9.33 -11.11
C MET A 52 -9.91 -8.74 -9.73
N PHE A 53 -10.97 -8.28 -9.05
CA PHE A 53 -10.84 -7.77 -7.69
C PHE A 53 -10.45 -8.87 -6.69
N ILE A 54 -10.96 -10.09 -6.87
CA ILE A 54 -10.57 -11.21 -6.01
C ILE A 54 -9.14 -11.65 -6.33
N GLY A 55 -8.82 -11.94 -7.59
CA GLY A 55 -7.51 -12.46 -8.00
C GLY A 55 -6.36 -11.47 -7.80
N LEU A 56 -6.52 -10.22 -8.26
CA LEU A 56 -5.48 -9.20 -8.09
C LEU A 56 -5.56 -8.53 -6.72
N GLY A 57 -6.75 -8.47 -6.11
CA GLY A 57 -6.94 -7.78 -4.85
C GLY A 57 -6.58 -8.55 -3.60
N LEU A 58 -6.68 -9.88 -3.61
CA LEU A 58 -6.24 -10.72 -2.49
C LEU A 58 -4.79 -10.43 -2.05
N GLY A 59 -3.90 -10.17 -3.02
CA GLY A 59 -2.49 -9.90 -2.75
C GLY A 59 -2.25 -8.67 -1.87
N PHE A 60 -2.82 -7.52 -2.22
CA PHE A 60 -2.65 -6.30 -1.42
C PHE A 60 -3.58 -6.27 -0.20
N VAL A 61 -4.76 -6.90 -0.27
CA VAL A 61 -5.69 -6.98 0.88
C VAL A 61 -5.06 -7.75 2.03
N GLY A 62 -4.33 -8.84 1.77
CA GLY A 62 -3.57 -9.56 2.79
C GLY A 62 -2.49 -8.71 3.44
N PHE A 63 -1.75 -7.92 2.64
CA PHE A 63 -0.73 -7.00 3.14
C PHE A 63 -1.33 -5.91 4.05
N VAL A 64 -2.41 -5.26 3.59
CA VAL A 64 -3.11 -4.22 4.35
C VAL A 64 -3.73 -4.79 5.63
N SER A 65 -4.30 -5.99 5.56
CA SER A 65 -4.89 -6.66 6.73
C SER A 65 -3.85 -6.90 7.82
N LYS A 66 -2.65 -7.39 7.46
CA LYS A 66 -1.56 -7.57 8.42
C LYS A 66 -1.15 -6.24 9.07
N ALA A 67 -0.99 -5.19 8.26
CA ALA A 67 -0.63 -3.86 8.76
C ALA A 67 -1.70 -3.28 9.71
N LEU A 68 -2.98 -3.46 9.37
CA LEU A 68 -4.09 -3.06 10.23
C LEU A 68 -4.15 -3.85 11.53
N ILE A 69 -3.92 -5.17 11.48
CA ILE A 69 -3.90 -6.02 12.67
C ILE A 69 -2.75 -5.64 13.59
N GLN A 70 -1.54 -5.40 13.07
CA GLN A 70 -0.40 -4.91 13.86
C GLN A 70 -0.74 -3.60 14.58
N LYS A 71 -1.40 -2.66 13.87
CA LYS A 71 -1.83 -1.38 14.43
C LYS A 71 -2.94 -1.52 15.48
N LEU A 72 -3.92 -2.41 15.27
CA LEU A 72 -5.02 -2.68 16.20
C LEU A 72 -4.57 -3.43 17.45
N MET A 73 -3.57 -4.32 17.32
CA MET A 73 -2.96 -5.02 18.46
C MET A 73 -1.93 -4.18 19.21
N GLY A 74 -1.68 -2.93 18.80
CA GLY A 74 -0.75 -2.03 19.47
C GLY A 74 0.72 -2.47 19.40
N ILE A 75 1.07 -3.27 18.39
CA ILE A 75 2.45 -3.66 18.08
C ILE A 75 2.95 -2.67 17.03
N GLU A 76 3.37 -1.49 17.48
CA GLU A 76 4.17 -0.55 16.69
C GLU A 76 5.64 -0.68 17.07
#